data_AF-A0A2L0QVR5-F1
#
_entry.id   AF-A0A2L0QVR5-F1
#
_cell.length_a   1.000
_cell.length_b   1.000
_cell.length_c   1.000
_cell.angle_alpha   90.00
_cell.angle_beta   90.00
_cell.angle_gamma   90.00
#
_symmetry.space_group_name_H-M   'P 1'
#
loop_
_entity.id
_entity.type
_entity.pdbx_description
1 polymer ?
#
loop_
_entity_poly.entity_id
_entity_poly.type
_entity_poly.pdbx_seq_one_letter_code
_entity_poly.pdbx_strand_id
1 'polypeptide(L)'
;MLPEVAKTETKEGLEAFARYWYSTLSYAYETGDMGPLEAISGPACASCAKVRTEVTDWHAEGRWLAGGKMVVEGVHSDFIETGPREYQAIVQVYQDTVDYHLPDGTIKGSVPRKPAMGDIVVAEFAGGGWKAKTVEHLVQ
;
A
#
# COMPACT_ATOMS: atom_id res chain seq x y z
N MET A 1 1.97 3.02 13.42
CA MET A 1 2.71 4.28 13.67
C MET A 1 3.81 4.39 12.64
N LEU A 2 3.98 5.58 12.04
CA LEU A 2 5.04 5.86 11.06
C LEU A 2 6.43 5.74 11.73
N PRO A 3 7.38 4.96 11.17
CA PRO A 3 8.73 4.86 11.72
C PRO A 3 9.44 6.22 11.77
N GLU A 4 10.27 6.48 12.78
CA GLU A 4 10.97 7.78 12.92
C GLU A 4 11.87 8.10 11.70
N VAL A 5 12.55 7.09 11.15
CA VAL A 5 13.36 7.28 9.94
C VAL A 5 12.52 7.72 8.74
N ALA A 6 11.27 7.25 8.66
CA ALA A 6 10.30 7.63 7.63
C ALA A 6 9.74 9.04 7.83
N LYS A 7 10.30 9.85 8.72
CA LYS A 7 10.00 11.29 8.85
C LYS A 7 11.11 12.18 8.29
N THR A 8 12.16 11.57 7.73
CA THR A 8 13.31 12.28 7.18
C THR A 8 13.28 12.27 5.65
N GLU A 9 13.70 13.37 5.03
CA GLU A 9 13.90 13.48 3.58
C GLU A 9 15.24 12.84 3.20
N THR A 10 15.32 11.53 3.35
CA THR A 10 16.51 10.73 3.08
C THR A 10 16.12 9.48 2.29
N LYS A 11 17.11 8.83 1.68
CA LYS A 11 16.91 7.54 1.01
C LYS A 11 16.26 6.53 1.95
N GLU A 12 16.82 6.37 3.14
CA GLU A 12 16.33 5.44 4.15
C GLU A 12 14.92 5.82 4.62
N GLY A 13 14.63 7.13 4.69
CA GLY A 13 13.30 7.63 5.00
C GLY A 13 12.25 7.28 3.94
N LEU A 14 12.60 7.42 2.66
CA LEU A 14 11.73 7.02 1.55
C LEU A 14 11.50 5.51 1.51
N GLU A 15 12.55 4.71 1.69
CA GLU A 15 12.42 3.24 1.70
C GLU A 15 11.56 2.77 2.89
N ALA A 16 11.75 3.36 4.06
CA ALA A 16 10.92 3.08 5.23
C ALA A 16 9.47 3.54 5.04
N PHE A 17 9.25 4.69 4.39
CA PHE A 17 7.93 5.16 4.01
C PHE A 17 7.22 4.17 3.08
N ALA A 18 7.89 3.70 2.03
CA ALA A 18 7.33 2.73 1.09
C ALA A 18 6.88 1.45 1.82
N ARG A 19 7.71 0.90 2.72
CA ARG A 19 7.33 -0.25 3.56
C ARG A 19 6.12 0.05 4.44
N TYR A 20 6.08 1.23 5.05
CA TYR A 20 4.96 1.66 5.88
C TYR A 20 3.66 1.76 5.08
N TRP A 21 3.72 2.26 3.84
CA TRP A 21 2.55 2.34 2.97
C TRP A 21 1.90 0.96 2.75
N TYR A 22 2.68 -0.09 2.42
CA TYR A 22 2.14 -1.45 2.30
C TYR A 22 1.64 -2.04 3.63
N SER A 23 2.22 -1.63 4.76
CA SER A 23 1.69 -2.01 6.07
C SER A 23 0.32 -1.40 6.32
N THR A 24 0.09 -0.14 5.93
CA THR A 24 -1.25 0.49 6.03
C THR A 24 -2.23 -0.11 5.04
N LEU A 25 -1.77 -0.54 3.87
CA LEU A 25 -2.59 -1.27 2.90
C LEU A 25 -3.04 -2.63 3.46
N SER A 26 -2.13 -3.38 4.09
CA SER A 26 -2.47 -4.65 4.76
C SER A 26 -3.52 -4.43 5.86
N TYR A 27 -3.32 -3.41 6.70
CA TYR A 27 -4.28 -3.04 7.73
C TYR A 27 -5.66 -2.70 7.17
N ALA A 28 -5.71 -1.97 6.06
CA ALA A 28 -6.98 -1.65 5.39
C ALA A 28 -7.70 -2.92 4.90
N TYR A 29 -6.99 -3.85 4.26
CA TYR A 29 -7.57 -5.14 3.83
C TYR A 29 -8.09 -5.96 5.01
N GLU A 30 -7.34 -6.03 6.11
CA GLU A 30 -7.71 -6.81 7.30
C GLU A 30 -8.86 -6.20 8.10
N THR A 31 -8.96 -4.87 8.17
CA THR A 31 -9.88 -4.18 9.10
C THR A 31 -11.01 -3.39 8.46
N GLY A 32 -10.90 -3.10 7.16
CA GLY A 32 -11.81 -2.19 6.47
C GLY A 32 -11.52 -0.70 6.71
N ASP A 33 -10.60 -0.35 7.62
CA ASP A 33 -10.27 1.03 7.96
C ASP A 33 -9.21 1.60 7.01
N MET A 34 -9.67 2.46 6.10
CA MET A 34 -8.84 3.16 5.10
C MET A 34 -8.09 4.38 5.66
N GLY A 35 -8.44 4.86 6.86
CA GLY A 35 -7.93 6.11 7.40
C GLY A 35 -6.40 6.22 7.42
N PRO A 36 -5.66 5.19 7.90
CA PRO A 36 -4.20 5.22 7.92
C PRO A 36 -3.58 5.29 6.52
N LEU A 37 -4.14 4.59 5.54
CA LEU A 37 -3.63 4.57 4.15
C LEU A 37 -3.93 5.91 3.44
N GLU A 38 -5.14 6.44 3.64
CA GLU A 38 -5.56 7.73 3.07
C GLU A 38 -4.73 8.90 3.63
N ALA A 39 -4.38 8.88 4.92
CA ALA A 39 -3.59 9.93 5.57
C ALA A 39 -2.20 10.14 4.92
N ILE A 40 -1.64 9.09 4.33
CA ILE A 40 -0.31 9.08 3.72
C ILE A 40 -0.34 8.96 2.20
N SER A 41 -1.52 9.02 1.59
CA SER A 41 -1.70 8.93 0.15
C SER A 41 -2.29 10.23 -0.39
N GLY A 42 -1.68 10.75 -1.45
CA GLY A 42 -2.18 11.92 -2.14
C GLY A 42 -3.44 11.61 -2.97
N PRO A 43 -4.26 12.63 -3.30
CA PRO A 43 -5.50 12.43 -4.05
C PRO A 43 -5.29 11.92 -5.48
N ALA A 44 -4.06 12.01 -6.01
CA ALA A 44 -3.69 11.54 -7.33
C ALA A 44 -3.41 10.02 -7.39
N CYS A 45 -3.39 9.32 -6.25
CA CYS A 45 -3.07 7.90 -6.20
C CYS A 45 -4.27 7.05 -6.67
N ALA A 46 -4.29 6.72 -7.96
CA ALA A 46 -5.37 5.94 -8.58
C ALA A 46 -5.51 4.53 -7.98
N SER A 47 -4.41 3.88 -7.61
CA SER A 47 -4.41 2.59 -6.92
C SER A 47 -5.04 2.69 -5.53
N CYS A 48 -4.74 3.76 -4.78
CA CYS A 48 -5.34 4.03 -3.48
C CYS A 48 -6.88 4.15 -3.58
N ALA A 49 -7.39 4.81 -4.64
CA ALA A 49 -8.83 4.92 -4.88
C ALA A 49 -9.49 3.57 -5.21
N LYS A 50 -8.81 2.72 -5.99
CA LYS A 50 -9.32 1.35 -6.31
C LYS A 50 -9.39 0.48 -5.07
N VAL A 51 -8.31 0.46 -4.28
CA VAL A 51 -8.26 -0.27 -3.00
C VAL A 51 -9.37 0.20 -2.07
N ARG A 52 -9.59 1.53 -1.96
CA ARG A 52 -10.66 2.09 -1.14
C ARG A 52 -12.02 1.48 -1.47
N THR A 53 -12.37 1.44 -2.75
CA THR A 53 -13.64 0.85 -3.21
C THR A 53 -13.70 -0.63 -2.85
N GLU A 54 -12.66 -1.41 -3.18
CA GLU A 54 -12.64 -2.85 -2.92
C GLU A 54 -12.77 -3.17 -1.43
N VAL A 55 -11.95 -2.54 -0.59
CA VAL A 55 -11.95 -2.74 0.86
C VAL A 55 -13.29 -2.32 1.47
N THR A 56 -13.83 -1.16 1.07
CA THR A 56 -15.13 -0.69 1.59
C THR A 56 -16.26 -1.66 1.21
N ASP A 57 -16.30 -2.13 -0.04
CA ASP A 57 -17.35 -3.03 -0.53
C ASP A 57 -17.31 -4.42 0.13
N TRP A 58 -16.13 -4.90 0.51
CA TRP A 58 -15.93 -6.20 1.14
C TRP A 58 -15.95 -6.19 2.66
N HIS A 59 -15.98 -5.01 3.28
CA HIS A 59 -16.30 -4.82 4.69
C HIS A 59 -17.72 -4.27 4.91
N ALA A 60 -18.49 -4.09 3.84
CA ALA A 60 -19.89 -3.72 3.91
C ALA A 60 -20.82 -4.94 4.11
N GLU A 61 -22.01 -4.70 4.65
CA GLU A 61 -23.09 -5.68 4.77
C GLU A 61 -22.72 -6.96 5.57
N GLY A 62 -21.71 -6.88 6.45
CA GLY A 62 -21.25 -8.03 7.26
C GLY A 62 -20.33 -9.00 6.52
N ARG A 63 -19.90 -8.66 5.30
CA ARG A 63 -18.82 -9.36 4.59
C ARG A 63 -17.48 -9.06 5.27
N TRP A 64 -16.51 -9.93 5.05
CA TRP A 64 -15.15 -9.73 5.56
C TRP A 64 -14.12 -10.46 4.68
N LEU A 65 -12.86 -10.07 4.84
CA LEU A 65 -11.72 -10.65 4.13
C LEU A 65 -10.82 -11.40 5.12
N ALA A 66 -10.32 -12.56 4.73
CA ALA A 66 -9.30 -13.29 5.47
C ALA A 66 -7.97 -13.29 4.70
N GLY A 67 -6.86 -13.03 5.37
CA GLY A 67 -5.54 -12.97 4.73
C GLY A 67 -5.32 -11.66 3.98
N GLY A 68 -4.71 -11.72 2.79
CA GLY A 68 -4.50 -10.53 1.96
C GLY A 68 -3.39 -9.57 2.40
N LYS A 69 -2.54 -10.00 3.33
CA LYS A 69 -1.40 -9.23 3.80
C LYS A 69 -0.42 -8.94 2.68
N MET A 70 0.03 -7.70 2.57
CA MET A 70 1.11 -7.30 1.68
C MET A 70 2.46 -7.58 2.33
N VAL A 71 3.31 -8.32 1.64
CA VAL A 71 4.65 -8.69 2.11
C VAL A 71 5.70 -8.09 1.21
N VAL A 72 6.48 -7.16 1.77
CA VAL A 72 7.55 -6.47 1.07
C VAL A 72 8.86 -7.23 1.22
N GLU A 73 9.29 -7.90 0.16
CA GLU A 73 10.56 -8.65 0.11
C GLU A 73 11.77 -7.72 -0.04
N GLY A 74 11.62 -6.62 -0.77
CA GLY A 74 12.70 -5.68 -1.03
C GLY A 74 12.19 -4.26 -1.33
N VAL A 75 12.99 -3.27 -0.98
CA VAL A 75 12.79 -1.88 -1.38
C VAL A 75 14.14 -1.31 -1.77
N HIS A 76 14.18 -0.55 -2.85
CA HIS A 76 15.36 0.18 -3.29
C HIS A 76 14.98 1.54 -3.85
N SER A 77 15.77 2.55 -3.54
CA SER A 77 15.72 3.85 -4.22
C SER A 77 17.13 4.32 -4.58
N ASP A 78 17.26 4.94 -5.75
CA ASP A 78 18.46 5.72 -6.11
C ASP A 78 18.43 7.13 -5.51
N PHE A 79 17.30 7.50 -4.88
CA PHE A 79 17.07 8.79 -4.22
C PHE A 79 17.36 10.00 -5.11
N ILE A 80 16.95 9.88 -6.38
CA ILE A 80 17.03 10.94 -7.38
C ILE A 80 15.71 11.70 -7.35
N GLU A 81 15.79 13.03 -7.25
CA GLU A 81 14.62 13.90 -7.34
C GLU A 81 14.09 13.91 -8.79
N THR A 82 12.85 13.45 -8.98
CA THR A 82 12.21 13.34 -10.31
C THR A 82 11.21 14.46 -10.60
N GLY A 83 10.94 15.30 -9.60
CA GLY A 83 10.07 16.46 -9.60
C GLY A 83 10.25 17.19 -8.26
N PRO A 84 9.66 18.39 -8.04
CA PRO A 84 9.89 19.15 -6.81
C PRO A 84 9.60 18.33 -5.55
N ARG A 85 10.66 17.93 -4.83
CA ARG A 85 10.63 17.04 -3.65
C ARG A 85 9.94 15.70 -3.89
N GLU A 86 9.94 15.23 -5.12
CA GLU A 86 9.38 13.94 -5.53
C GLU A 86 10.49 12.94 -5.80
N TYR A 87 10.33 11.74 -5.25
CA TYR A 87 11.32 10.67 -5.32
C TYR A 87 10.63 9.34 -5.61
N GLN A 88 11.41 8.39 -6.13
CA GLN A 88 10.90 7.08 -6.53
C GLN A 88 11.56 5.97 -5.73
N ALA A 89 10.77 4.95 -5.35
CA ALA A 89 11.26 3.70 -4.79
C ALA A 89 10.66 2.53 -5.57
N ILE A 90 11.48 1.52 -5.84
CA ILE A 90 11.04 0.25 -6.39
C ILE A 90 10.86 -0.74 -5.26
N VAL A 91 9.70 -1.36 -5.20
CA VAL A 91 9.30 -2.28 -4.14
C VAL A 91 9.04 -3.65 -4.75
N GLN A 92 9.65 -4.70 -4.20
CA GLN A 92 9.27 -6.07 -4.51
C GLN A 92 8.27 -6.54 -3.46
N VAL A 93 7.05 -6.82 -3.90
CA VAL A 93 5.93 -7.12 -3.00
C VAL A 93 5.07 -8.24 -3.56
N TYR A 94 4.56 -9.09 -2.68
CA TYR A 94 3.46 -10.00 -2.99
C TYR A 94 2.32 -9.82 -1.99
N GLN A 95 1.14 -10.28 -2.36
CA GLN A 95 0.00 -10.38 -1.46
C GLN A 95 -0.18 -11.86 -1.07
N ASP A 96 -0.34 -12.14 0.23
CA ASP A 96 -0.79 -13.45 0.69
C ASP A 96 -2.20 -13.76 0.16
N THR A 97 -2.59 -15.04 0.19
CA THR A 97 -3.93 -15.44 -0.24
C THR A 97 -5.01 -14.62 0.47
N VAL A 98 -5.99 -14.16 -0.30
CA VAL A 98 -7.19 -13.45 0.19
C VAL A 98 -8.38 -14.39 0.03
N ASP A 99 -9.12 -14.65 1.10
CA ASP A 99 -10.43 -15.30 1.05
C ASP A 99 -11.54 -14.28 1.30
N TYR A 100 -12.57 -14.33 0.47
CA TYR A 100 -13.69 -13.40 0.50
C TYR A 100 -14.91 -14.08 1.14
N HIS A 101 -15.32 -13.64 2.32
CA HIS A 101 -16.40 -14.25 3.08
C HIS A 101 -17.71 -13.44 2.98
N LEU A 102 -18.82 -14.17 2.83
CA LEU A 102 -20.17 -13.65 3.01
C LEU A 102 -20.55 -13.57 4.49
N PRO A 103 -21.65 -12.88 4.84
CA PRO A 103 -22.06 -12.71 6.24
C PRO A 103 -22.38 -14.02 6.98
N ASP A 104 -22.75 -15.07 6.24
CA ASP A 104 -22.99 -16.41 6.77
C ASP A 104 -21.69 -17.24 6.95
N GLY A 105 -20.53 -16.67 6.62
CA GLY A 105 -19.22 -17.30 6.68
C GLY A 105 -18.81 -18.05 5.41
N THR A 106 -19.70 -18.20 4.43
CA THR A 106 -19.39 -18.89 3.16
C THR A 106 -18.30 -18.16 2.39
N ILE A 107 -17.29 -18.90 1.90
CA ILE A 107 -16.28 -18.35 1.00
C ILE A 107 -16.91 -18.13 -0.39
N LYS A 108 -17.05 -16.88 -0.79
CA LYS A 108 -17.53 -16.49 -2.13
C LYS A 108 -16.44 -16.67 -3.19
N GLY A 109 -15.17 -16.55 -2.80
CA GLY A 109 -14.02 -16.77 -3.66
C GLY A 109 -12.70 -16.55 -2.94
N SER A 110 -11.61 -16.94 -3.61
CA SER A 110 -10.25 -16.79 -3.10
C SER A 110 -9.33 -16.28 -4.20
N VAL A 111 -8.42 -15.36 -3.86
CA VAL A 111 -7.33 -14.94 -4.72
C VAL A 111 -6.04 -15.54 -4.15
N PRO A 112 -5.42 -16.53 -4.80
CA PRO A 112 -4.22 -17.18 -4.28
C PRO A 112 -3.02 -16.23 -4.36
N ARG A 113 -2.08 -16.40 -3.43
CA ARG A 113 -0.77 -15.73 -3.49
C ARG A 113 -0.13 -15.92 -4.87
N LYS A 114 0.29 -14.80 -5.46
CA LYS A 114 1.11 -14.76 -6.67
C LYS A 114 2.59 -14.51 -6.30
N PRO A 115 3.55 -14.81 -7.19
CA PRO A 115 4.94 -14.39 -7.01
C PRO A 115 5.04 -12.89 -6.76
N ALA A 116 6.11 -12.47 -6.08
CA ALA A 116 6.39 -11.05 -5.90
C ALA A 116 6.54 -10.35 -7.24
N MET A 117 5.96 -9.15 -7.31
CA MET A 117 6.08 -8.25 -8.44
C MET A 117 6.74 -6.94 -8.01
N GLY A 118 7.31 -6.26 -8.99
CA GLY A 118 7.88 -4.94 -8.77
C GLY A 118 6.81 -3.87 -8.87
N ASP A 119 6.75 -3.00 -7.87
CA ASP A 119 5.93 -1.79 -7.86
C ASP A 119 6.83 -0.57 -7.88
N ILE A 120 6.39 0.49 -8.55
CA ILE A 120 6.95 1.82 -8.41
C ILE A 120 6.10 2.62 -7.43
N VAL A 121 6.75 3.14 -6.39
CA VAL A 121 6.19 4.11 -5.44
C VAL A 121 6.80 5.46 -5.74
N VAL A 122 5.99 6.43 -6.15
CA VAL A 122 6.40 7.83 -6.25
C VAL A 122 5.87 8.54 -5.02
N ALA A 123 6.76 9.19 -4.27
CA ALA A 123 6.41 9.89 -3.04
C ALA A 123 6.95 11.33 -3.03
N GLU A 124 6.17 12.22 -2.44
CA GLU A 124 6.52 13.63 -2.24
C GLU A 124 6.82 13.88 -0.77
N PHE A 125 7.92 14.56 -0.44
CA PHE A 125 8.21 15.01 0.93
C PHE A 125 7.74 16.44 1.13
N ALA A 126 6.66 16.64 1.87
CA ALA A 126 6.06 17.95 2.11
C ALA A 126 5.56 18.08 3.56
N GLY A 127 5.72 19.27 4.15
CA GLY A 127 5.20 19.56 5.50
C GLY A 127 5.81 18.67 6.60
N GLY A 128 7.01 18.12 6.39
CA GLY A 128 7.68 17.24 7.36
C GLY A 128 7.28 15.76 7.29
N GLY A 129 6.63 15.32 6.20
CA GLY A 129 6.29 13.92 5.99
C GLY A 129 6.20 13.53 4.52
N TRP A 130 6.25 12.22 4.28
CA TRP A 130 6.07 11.64 2.95
C TRP A 130 4.59 11.43 2.63
N LYS A 131 4.23 11.63 1.36
CA LYS A 131 2.93 11.25 0.80
C LYS A 131 3.12 10.48 -0.50
N ALA A 132 2.45 9.34 -0.62
CA ALA A 132 2.45 8.54 -1.84
C ALA A 132 1.63 9.28 -2.91
N LYS A 133 2.26 9.62 -4.03
CA LYS A 133 1.62 10.25 -5.18
C LYS A 133 1.05 9.21 -6.13
N THR A 134 1.82 8.15 -6.38
CA THR A 134 1.35 6.97 -7.08
C THR A 134 2.04 5.71 -6.54
N VAL A 135 1.33 4.59 -6.65
CA VAL A 135 1.84 3.24 -6.39
C VAL A 135 1.29 2.34 -7.48
N GLU A 136 2.14 1.84 -8.37
CA GLU A 136 1.72 1.08 -9.55
C GLU A 136 2.60 -0.14 -9.77
N HIS A 137 1.99 -1.23 -10.23
CA HIS A 137 2.73 -2.41 -10.67
C HIS A 137 3.56 -2.04 -11.91
N LEU A 138 4.85 -2.36 -11.88
CA LEU A 138 5.69 -2.32 -13.07
C LEU A 138 5.18 -3.37 -14.05
N VAL A 139 4.70 -2.91 -15.21
CA VAL A 139 4.23 -3.81 -16.27
C VAL A 139 5.40 -4.68 -16.75
N GLN A 140 5.17 -5.99 -16.85
CA GLN A 140 5.96 -6.85 -17.73
C GLN A 140 5.41 -6.81 -19.14
#